data_AF-A0A7V0XHV8-F1
#
_entry.id   AF-A0A7V0XHV8-F1
#
_cell.length_a   1.000
_cell.length_b   1.000
_cell.length_c   1.000
_cell.angle_alpha   90.00
_cell.angle_beta   90.00
_cell.angle_gamma   90.00
#
_symmetry.space_group_name_H-M   'P 1'
#
loop_
_entity.id
_entity.type
_entity.pdbx_description
1 polymer ?
#
loop_
_entity_poly.entity_id
_entity_poly.type
_entity_poly.pdbx_seq_one_letter_code
_entity_poly.pdbx_strand_id
1 'polypeptide(L)'
;MEKARKQKRAIKKRKENHQLKFFFIVTFIWSWFFWLPLALAGVGIITVSPETMGKITLPVSIIAALGPAVGAFAAIRKEKGAAGPYFREFLSLRFGWPALLYPWLILGGITFIAWILPELFGQARLPMLLPSIWVFPLYLLIMVFLGGGQEELGWRGYAMPRMEAEFGIWKANLLLGIIWAI
;
A
#
# COMPACT_ATOMS: atom_id res chain seq x y z
N MET A 1 13.65 -2.81 -40.22
CA MET A 1 13.63 -3.53 -38.91
C MET A 1 13.44 -2.62 -37.70
N GLU A 2 14.03 -1.43 -37.66
CA GLU A 2 13.91 -0.49 -36.51
C GLU A 2 12.49 0.07 -36.29
N LYS A 3 11.78 0.44 -37.36
CA LYS A 3 10.38 0.94 -37.28
C LYS A 3 9.42 -0.09 -36.64
N ALA A 4 9.52 -1.36 -37.02
CA ALA A 4 8.71 -2.44 -36.45
C ALA A 4 9.00 -2.68 -34.95
N ARG A 5 10.26 -2.53 -34.52
CA ARG A 5 10.63 -2.61 -33.09
C ARG A 5 10.08 -1.43 -32.30
N LYS A 6 10.16 -0.20 -32.84
CA LYS A 6 9.57 1.01 -32.21
C LYS A 6 8.05 0.88 -32.07
N GLN A 7 7.37 0.39 -33.11
CA GLN A 7 5.92 0.18 -33.10
C GLN A 7 5.49 -0.87 -32.06
N LYS A 8 6.19 -2.02 -31.99
CA LYS A 8 5.91 -3.04 -30.97
C LYS A 8 6.09 -2.52 -29.54
N ARG A 9 7.14 -1.73 -29.29
CA ARG A 9 7.38 -1.09 -27.98
C ARG A 9 6.27 -0.10 -27.62
N ALA A 10 5.83 0.72 -28.57
CA ALA A 10 4.75 1.68 -28.36
C ALA A 10 3.41 0.98 -28.03
N ILE A 11 3.08 -0.11 -28.71
CA ILE A 11 1.87 -0.90 -28.44
C ILE A 11 1.94 -1.54 -27.04
N LYS A 12 3.09 -2.13 -26.68
CA LYS A 12 3.29 -2.71 -25.34
C LYS A 12 3.10 -1.66 -24.25
N LYS A 13 3.77 -0.52 -24.38
CA LYS A 13 3.65 0.60 -23.43
C LYS A 13 2.21 1.11 -23.30
N ARG A 14 1.50 1.30 -24.42
CA ARG A 14 0.10 1.74 -24.40
C ARG A 14 -0.81 0.76 -23.66
N LYS A 15 -0.56 -0.55 -23.83
CA LYS A 15 -1.30 -1.61 -23.13
C LYS A 15 -1.01 -1.55 -21.62
N GLU A 16 0.25 -1.46 -21.22
CA GLU A 16 0.66 -1.35 -19.81
C GLU A 16 0.04 -0.12 -19.13
N ASN A 17 0.05 1.04 -19.80
CA ASN A 17 -0.56 2.26 -19.27
C ASN A 17 -2.07 2.12 -19.11
N HIS A 18 -2.76 1.46 -20.04
CA HIS A 18 -4.21 1.23 -19.91
C HIS A 18 -4.53 0.30 -18.73
N GLN A 19 -3.69 -0.71 -18.48
CA GLN A 19 -3.89 -1.64 -17.37
C GLN A 19 -3.52 -1.02 -16.03
N LEU A 20 -2.52 -0.15 -15.99
CA LEU A 20 -2.18 0.63 -14.81
C LEU A 20 -3.30 1.60 -14.44
N LYS A 21 -3.89 2.30 -15.42
CA LYS A 21 -5.08 3.13 -15.20
C LYS A 21 -6.27 2.30 -14.70
N PHE A 22 -6.51 1.14 -15.31
CA PHE A 22 -7.58 0.23 -14.88
C PHE A 22 -7.37 -0.25 -13.44
N PHE A 23 -6.13 -0.60 -13.06
CA PHE A 23 -5.75 -0.92 -11.70
C PHE A 23 -6.15 0.20 -10.73
N PHE A 24 -5.70 1.43 -10.97
CA PHE A 24 -6.01 2.54 -10.06
C PHE A 24 -7.51 2.80 -9.97
N ILE A 25 -8.24 2.78 -11.08
CA ILE A 25 -9.70 2.96 -11.08
C ILE A 25 -10.39 1.92 -10.20
N VAL A 26 -10.05 0.63 -10.36
CA VAL A 26 -10.64 -0.44 -9.55
C VAL A 26 -10.27 -0.29 -8.08
N THR A 27 -9.00 0.01 -7.79
CA THR A 27 -8.49 0.25 -6.44
C THR A 27 -9.28 1.36 -5.73
N PHE A 28 -9.39 2.53 -6.36
CA PHE A 28 -10.09 3.68 -5.77
C PHE A 28 -11.59 3.43 -5.64
N ILE A 29 -12.25 2.84 -6.65
CA ILE A 29 -13.67 2.51 -6.55
C ILE A 29 -13.92 1.56 -5.38
N TRP A 30 -13.10 0.51 -5.23
CA TRP A 30 -13.23 -0.42 -4.12
C TRP A 30 -13.03 0.27 -2.76
N SER A 31 -11.89 0.95 -2.57
CA SER A 31 -11.58 1.59 -1.28
C SER A 31 -12.61 2.63 -0.89
N TRP A 32 -12.96 3.54 -1.80
CA TRP A 32 -13.93 4.60 -1.52
C TRP A 32 -15.37 4.09 -1.39
N PHE A 33 -15.74 2.99 -2.04
CA PHE A 33 -17.05 2.38 -1.81
C PHE A 33 -17.29 2.02 -0.33
N PHE A 34 -16.24 1.56 0.36
CA PHE A 34 -16.31 1.19 1.78
C PHE A 34 -15.95 2.34 2.73
N TRP A 35 -14.94 3.15 2.41
CA TRP A 35 -14.53 4.27 3.25
C TRP A 35 -15.47 5.47 3.18
N LEU A 36 -16.10 5.75 2.03
CA LEU A 36 -16.96 6.94 1.90
C LEU A 36 -18.12 6.94 2.89
N PRO A 37 -18.90 5.84 3.07
CA PRO A 37 -19.96 5.81 4.08
C PRO A 37 -19.43 6.05 5.51
N LEU A 38 -18.27 5.48 5.86
CA LEU A 38 -17.64 5.70 7.17
C LEU A 38 -17.21 7.17 7.34
N ALA A 39 -16.61 7.76 6.31
CA ALA A 39 -16.20 9.16 6.32
C ALA A 39 -17.40 10.10 6.46
N LEU A 40 -18.47 9.86 5.68
CA LEU A 40 -19.72 10.62 5.76
C LEU A 40 -20.40 10.49 7.12
N ALA A 41 -20.34 9.30 7.75
CA ALA A 41 -20.81 9.11 9.12
C ALA A 41 -19.93 9.87 10.13
N GLY A 42 -18.60 9.83 9.96
CA GLY A 42 -17.64 10.53 10.82
C GLY A 42 -17.77 12.05 10.81
N VAL A 43 -18.20 12.65 9.69
CA VAL A 43 -18.49 14.09 9.58
C VAL A 43 -19.97 14.44 9.88
N GLY A 44 -20.80 13.46 10.24
CA GLY A 44 -22.20 13.67 10.64
C GLY A 44 -23.21 13.85 9.49
N ILE A 45 -22.83 13.54 8.24
CA ILE A 45 -23.77 13.54 7.10
C ILE A 45 -24.71 12.33 7.15
N ILE A 46 -24.19 11.16 7.56
CA ILE A 46 -24.97 9.95 7.79
C ILE A 46 -25.07 9.71 9.29
N THR A 47 -26.29 9.55 9.81
CA THR A 47 -26.50 9.26 11.23
C THR A 47 -26.27 7.77 11.51
N VAL A 48 -25.21 7.47 12.26
CA VAL A 48 -24.90 6.12 12.77
C VAL A 48 -24.66 6.24 14.27
N SER A 49 -25.22 5.31 15.07
CA SER A 49 -24.99 5.35 16.52
C SER A 49 -23.51 5.14 16.85
N PRO A 50 -22.97 5.77 17.91
CA PRO A 50 -21.56 5.61 18.29
C PRO A 50 -21.17 4.15 18.54
N GLU A 51 -22.07 3.35 19.12
CA GLU A 51 -21.86 1.92 19.34
C GLU A 51 -21.70 1.15 18.03
N THR A 52 -22.59 1.40 17.05
CA THR A 52 -22.49 0.78 15.73
C THR A 52 -21.22 1.23 15.02
N MET A 53 -20.90 2.52 15.07
CA MET A 53 -19.70 3.08 14.45
C MET A 53 -18.42 2.41 14.98
N GLY A 54 -18.32 2.23 16.30
CA GLY A 54 -17.19 1.54 16.92
C GLY A 54 -17.04 0.09 16.48
N LYS A 55 -18.15 -0.62 16.24
CA LYS A 55 -18.14 -2.03 15.78
C LYS A 55 -17.77 -2.16 14.30
N ILE A 56 -18.21 -1.24 13.44
CA ILE A 56 -18.04 -1.37 11.99
C ILE A 56 -16.75 -0.72 11.45
N THR A 57 -16.19 0.29 12.13
CA THR A 57 -15.10 1.11 11.58
C THR A 57 -13.88 0.27 11.20
N LEU A 58 -13.37 -0.54 12.14
CA LEU A 58 -12.19 -1.37 11.89
C LEU A 58 -12.42 -2.43 10.79
N PRO A 59 -13.44 -3.31 10.86
CA PRO A 59 -13.62 -4.35 9.86
C PRO A 59 -13.90 -3.77 8.46
N VAL A 60 -14.71 -2.71 8.35
CA VAL A 60 -14.97 -2.07 7.06
C VAL A 60 -13.70 -1.39 6.53
N SER A 61 -12.88 -0.79 7.39
CA SER A 61 -11.61 -0.20 6.97
C SER A 61 -10.61 -1.24 6.45
N ILE A 62 -10.54 -2.42 7.08
CA ILE A 62 -9.70 -3.52 6.59
C ILE A 62 -10.17 -3.96 5.20
N ILE A 63 -11.48 -4.10 4.99
CA ILE A 63 -12.04 -4.46 3.67
C ILE A 63 -11.74 -3.39 2.63
N ALA A 64 -11.89 -2.11 2.98
CA ALA A 64 -11.56 -0.99 2.10
C ALA A 64 -10.07 -0.98 1.69
N ALA A 65 -9.18 -1.29 2.64
CA ALA A 65 -7.74 -1.40 2.42
C ALA A 65 -7.35 -2.58 1.50
N LEU A 66 -8.27 -3.50 1.16
CA LEU A 66 -8.01 -4.51 0.14
C LEU A 66 -8.06 -3.95 -1.30
N GLY A 67 -8.46 -2.69 -1.49
CA GLY A 67 -8.61 -2.06 -2.81
C GLY A 67 -7.42 -2.28 -3.75
N PRO A 68 -6.17 -2.02 -3.33
CA PRO A 68 -4.99 -2.25 -4.17
C PRO A 68 -4.83 -3.72 -4.57
N ALA A 69 -5.08 -4.66 -3.66
CA ALA A 69 -5.04 -6.08 -3.97
C ALA A 69 -6.12 -6.45 -4.99
N VAL A 70 -7.36 -5.98 -4.79
CA VAL A 70 -8.49 -6.20 -5.72
C VAL A 70 -8.18 -5.61 -7.11
N GLY A 71 -7.62 -4.40 -7.17
CA GLY A 71 -7.19 -3.76 -8.40
C GLY A 71 -6.13 -4.59 -9.13
N ALA A 72 -5.15 -5.14 -8.42
CA ALA A 72 -4.13 -6.01 -9.00
C ALA A 72 -4.74 -7.28 -9.59
N PHE A 73 -5.60 -7.98 -8.85
CA PHE A 73 -6.24 -9.20 -9.35
C PHE A 73 -7.13 -8.93 -10.56
N ALA A 74 -7.92 -7.86 -10.53
CA ALA A 74 -8.75 -7.47 -11.65
C ALA A 74 -7.91 -7.20 -12.90
N ALA A 75 -6.80 -6.48 -12.75
CA ALA A 75 -5.93 -6.13 -13.86
C ALA A 75 -5.16 -7.35 -14.41
N ILE A 76 -4.62 -8.22 -13.54
CA ILE A 76 -3.98 -9.49 -13.94
C ILE A 76 -4.96 -10.38 -14.71
N ARG A 77 -6.19 -10.52 -14.22
CA ARG A 77 -7.23 -11.31 -14.89
C ARG A 77 -7.59 -10.72 -16.25
N LYS A 78 -7.68 -9.39 -16.36
CA LYS A 78 -7.91 -8.68 -17.63
C LYS A 78 -6.75 -8.84 -18.61
N GLU A 79 -5.52 -9.00 -18.12
CA GLU A 79 -4.35 -9.33 -18.93
C GLU A 79 -4.31 -10.79 -19.39
N LYS A 80 -5.27 -11.62 -18.96
CA LYS A 80 -5.29 -13.09 -19.11
C LYS A 80 -4.08 -13.76 -18.43
N GLY A 81 -3.53 -13.11 -17.41
CA GLY A 81 -2.46 -13.67 -16.58
C GLY A 81 -3.00 -14.66 -15.55
N ALA A 82 -2.13 -15.55 -15.08
CA ALA A 82 -2.41 -16.40 -13.94
C ALA A 82 -1.94 -15.71 -12.64
N ALA A 83 -2.77 -15.76 -11.60
CA ALA A 83 -2.42 -15.18 -10.29
C ALA A 83 -1.27 -15.94 -9.61
N GLY A 84 -1.16 -17.26 -9.83
CA GLY A 84 -0.18 -18.12 -9.18
C GLY A 84 1.29 -17.67 -9.36
N PRO A 85 1.78 -17.47 -10.60
CA PRO A 85 3.12 -16.95 -10.83
C PRO A 85 3.37 -15.60 -10.16
N TYR A 86 2.40 -14.69 -10.23
CA TYR A 86 2.48 -13.38 -9.59
C TYR A 86 2.64 -13.50 -8.07
N PHE A 87 1.82 -14.32 -7.40
CA PHE A 87 1.96 -14.56 -5.96
C PHE A 87 3.29 -15.22 -5.60
N ARG A 88 3.74 -16.20 -6.40
CA ARG A 88 5.02 -16.86 -6.17
C ARG A 88 6.18 -15.87 -6.25
N GLU A 89 6.14 -14.93 -7.19
CA GLU A 89 7.14 -13.88 -7.32
C GLU A 89 7.06 -12.87 -6.16
N PHE A 90 5.85 -12.39 -5.84
CA PHE A 90 5.62 -11.43 -4.77
C PHE A 90 6.03 -11.96 -3.38
N LEU A 91 5.73 -13.23 -3.10
CA LEU A 91 6.07 -13.89 -1.84
C LEU A 91 7.49 -14.47 -1.83
N SER A 92 8.29 -14.23 -2.88
CA SER A 92 9.65 -14.75 -2.92
C SER A 92 10.56 -13.97 -1.96
N LEU A 93 11.04 -14.63 -0.91
CA LEU A 93 11.94 -14.04 0.06
C LEU A 93 13.41 -14.12 -0.41
N ARG A 94 13.67 -13.65 -1.64
CA ARG A 94 14.99 -13.72 -2.30
C ARG A 94 15.80 -12.46 -2.06
N PHE A 95 16.02 -12.11 -0.81
CA PHE A 95 16.78 -10.93 -0.42
C PHE A 95 17.88 -11.30 0.59
N GLY A 96 19.01 -10.59 0.52
CA GLY A 96 20.13 -10.82 1.44
C GLY A 96 19.78 -10.38 2.87
N TRP A 97 20.52 -10.89 3.86
CA TRP A 97 20.34 -10.54 5.28
C TRP A 97 20.30 -9.02 5.58
N PRO A 98 20.99 -8.11 4.84
CA PRO A 98 20.88 -6.68 5.11
C PRO A 98 19.46 -6.13 4.88
N ALA A 99 18.70 -6.71 3.95
CA ALA A 99 17.32 -6.31 3.70
C ALA A 99 16.41 -6.55 4.91
N LEU A 100 16.74 -7.54 5.75
CA LEU A 100 16.03 -7.79 7.01
C LEU A 100 16.36 -6.76 8.08
N LEU A 101 17.51 -6.07 7.99
CA LEU A 101 17.93 -5.07 8.98
C LEU A 101 17.49 -3.65 8.63
N TYR A 102 17.38 -3.29 7.36
CA TYR A 102 17.03 -1.92 6.96
C TYR A 102 15.72 -1.41 7.59
N PRO A 103 14.62 -2.17 7.67
CA PRO A 103 13.40 -1.70 8.32
C PRO A 103 13.64 -1.35 9.81
N TRP A 104 14.42 -2.15 10.52
CA TRP A 104 14.75 -1.89 11.93
C TRP A 104 15.61 -0.63 12.09
N LEU A 105 16.64 -0.48 11.26
CA LEU A 105 17.55 0.66 11.33
C LEU A 105 16.84 1.96 10.93
N ILE A 106 16.08 1.93 9.83
CA ILE A 106 15.42 3.11 9.29
C ILE A 106 14.18 3.45 10.13
N LEU A 107 13.21 2.54 10.22
CA LEU A 107 11.95 2.84 10.91
C LEU A 107 12.16 2.91 12.42
N GLY A 108 12.84 1.91 13.01
CA GLY A 108 13.14 1.93 14.44
C GLY A 108 14.02 3.12 14.84
N GLY A 109 15.04 3.44 14.03
CA GLY A 109 15.89 4.61 14.23
C GLY A 109 15.13 5.92 14.14
N ILE A 110 14.30 6.11 13.12
CA ILE A 110 13.47 7.32 12.96
C ILE A 110 12.47 7.45 14.11
N THR A 111 11.80 6.36 14.51
CA THR A 111 10.86 6.39 15.65
C THR A 111 11.57 6.73 16.96
N PHE A 112 12.76 6.18 17.18
CA PHE A 112 13.57 6.52 18.36
C PHE A 112 14.01 7.98 18.37
N ILE A 113 14.47 8.50 17.22
CA ILE A 113 14.82 9.91 17.06
C ILE A 113 13.58 10.79 17.34
N ALA A 114 12.45 10.47 16.75
CA ALA A 114 11.20 11.20 16.96
C ALA A 114 10.75 11.18 18.44
N TRP A 115 11.02 10.08 19.16
CA TRP A 115 10.69 9.94 20.58
C TRP A 115 11.58 10.78 21.50
N ILE A 116 12.88 10.91 21.20
CA ILE A 116 13.82 11.71 22.02
C ILE A 116 13.83 13.20 21.67
N LEU A 117 13.48 13.55 20.42
CA LEU A 117 13.55 14.90 19.90
C LEU A 117 12.89 15.97 20.79
N PRO A 118 11.69 15.77 21.38
CA PRO A 118 11.05 16.78 22.23
C PRO A 118 11.90 17.20 23.44
N GLU A 119 12.64 16.26 24.05
CA GLU A 119 13.48 16.55 25.22
C GLU A 119 14.65 17.46 24.88
N LEU A 120 15.18 17.36 23.66
CA LEU A 120 16.22 18.26 23.16
C LEU A 120 15.74 19.71 23.06
N PHE A 121 14.42 19.93 23.02
CA PHE A 121 13.77 21.25 23.03
C PHE A 121 13.10 21.58 24.38
N GLY A 122 13.45 20.85 25.46
CA GLY A 122 12.91 21.08 26.79
C GLY A 122 11.44 20.68 26.97
N GLN A 123 10.90 19.88 26.05
CA GLN A 123 9.53 19.36 26.12
C GLN A 123 9.53 17.93 26.70
N ALA A 124 8.44 17.56 27.37
CA ALA A 124 8.27 16.20 27.84
C ALA A 124 8.14 15.22 26.66
N ARG A 125 8.74 14.04 26.80
CA ARG A 125 8.58 12.96 25.81
C ARG A 125 7.15 12.44 25.83
N LEU A 126 6.69 11.99 24.66
CA LEU A 126 5.51 11.13 24.59
C LEU A 126 5.81 9.78 25.26
N PRO A 127 4.77 9.05 25.70
CA PRO A 127 4.90 7.64 26.03
C PRO A 127 5.61 6.88 24.91
N MET A 128 6.33 5.81 25.25
CA MET A 128 7.05 4.99 24.28
C MET A 128 6.13 4.59 23.12
N LEU A 129 6.49 5.01 21.90
CA LEU A 129 5.68 4.81 20.71
C LEU A 129 5.81 3.39 20.14
N LEU A 130 6.87 2.68 20.54
CA LEU A 130 7.10 1.29 20.13
C LEU A 130 6.38 0.32 21.07
N PRO A 131 5.76 -0.75 20.54
CA PRO A 131 5.22 -1.81 21.38
C PRO A 131 6.37 -2.51 22.12
N SER A 132 6.05 -3.15 23.25
CA SER A 132 7.03 -3.97 23.97
C SER A 132 7.53 -5.12 23.08
N ILE A 133 8.73 -5.61 23.37
CA ILE A 133 9.34 -6.71 22.61
C ILE A 133 8.48 -7.99 22.59
N TRP A 134 7.64 -8.17 23.61
CA TRP A 134 6.72 -9.31 23.72
C TRP A 134 5.48 -9.17 22.85
N VAL A 135 5.01 -7.94 22.63
CA VAL A 135 3.82 -7.64 21.81
C VAL A 135 4.20 -7.42 20.36
N PHE A 136 5.43 -6.98 20.09
CA PHE A 136 5.90 -6.61 18.76
C PHE A 136 5.69 -7.72 17.70
N PRO A 137 6.02 -9.01 17.93
CA PRO A 137 5.83 -10.04 16.91
C PRO A 137 4.36 -10.20 16.49
N LEU A 138 3.44 -10.16 17.46
CA LEU A 138 2.00 -10.24 17.19
C LEU A 138 1.53 -8.99 16.44
N TYR A 139 1.96 -7.80 16.86
CA TYR A 139 1.62 -6.55 16.20
C TYR A 139 2.14 -6.49 14.76
N LEU A 140 3.36 -6.99 14.52
CA LEU A 140 3.94 -7.09 13.19
C LEU A 140 3.10 -8.00 12.29
N LEU A 141 2.68 -9.17 12.77
CA LEU A 141 1.81 -10.06 12.01
C LEU A 141 0.48 -9.38 11.67
N ILE A 142 -0.15 -8.72 12.64
CA ILE A 142 -1.38 -7.96 12.40
C ILE A 142 -1.15 -6.88 11.34
N MET A 143 -0.04 -6.13 11.39
CA MET A 143 0.26 -5.09 10.40
C MET A 143 0.53 -5.65 9.00
N VAL A 144 1.21 -6.79 8.91
CA VAL A 144 1.48 -7.47 7.64
C VAL A 144 0.19 -7.95 6.97
N PHE A 145 -0.78 -8.45 7.74
CA PHE A 145 -2.00 -9.04 7.16
C PHE A 145 -3.21 -8.11 7.12
N LEU A 146 -3.31 -7.16 8.06
CA LEU A 146 -4.51 -6.34 8.27
C LEU A 146 -4.21 -4.84 8.35
N GLY A 147 -2.99 -4.44 8.65
CA GLY A 147 -2.63 -3.04 8.89
C GLY A 147 -1.94 -2.31 7.74
N GLY A 148 -1.89 -2.92 6.55
CA GLY A 148 -1.35 -2.29 5.34
C GLY A 148 -0.52 -3.22 4.48
N GLY A 149 0.05 -4.29 5.05
CA GLY A 149 0.83 -5.26 4.27
C GLY A 149 0.01 -5.94 3.16
N GLN A 150 -1.31 -6.06 3.33
CA GLN A 150 -2.22 -6.55 2.28
C GLN A 150 -2.31 -5.61 1.07
N GLU A 151 -2.11 -4.31 1.25
CA GLU A 151 -2.12 -3.32 0.16
C GLU A 151 -0.89 -3.46 -0.75
N GLU A 152 0.21 -3.97 -0.19
CA GLU A 152 1.50 -4.11 -0.87
C GLU A 152 1.41 -4.98 -2.13
N LEU A 153 0.45 -5.92 -2.17
CA LEU A 153 0.12 -6.67 -3.38
C LEU A 153 -0.15 -5.72 -4.56
N GLY A 154 -1.02 -4.74 -4.35
CA GLY A 154 -1.32 -3.74 -5.37
C GLY A 154 -0.16 -2.78 -5.62
N TRP A 155 0.32 -2.13 -4.56
CA TRP A 155 1.29 -1.05 -4.67
C TRP A 155 2.65 -1.52 -5.16
N ARG A 156 3.29 -2.43 -4.42
CA ARG A 156 4.66 -2.88 -4.70
C ARG A 156 4.66 -4.03 -5.69
N GLY A 157 3.63 -4.89 -5.65
CA GLY A 157 3.53 -6.05 -6.53
C GLY A 157 3.07 -5.72 -7.95
N TYR A 158 2.09 -4.83 -8.14
CA TYR A 158 1.49 -4.58 -9.46
C TYR A 158 1.85 -3.21 -10.05
N ALA A 159 1.62 -2.13 -9.30
CA ALA A 159 1.74 -0.76 -9.79
C ALA A 159 3.21 -0.33 -9.94
N MET A 160 4.03 -0.58 -8.92
CA MET A 160 5.40 -0.05 -8.87
C MET A 160 6.28 -0.49 -10.04
N PRO A 161 6.36 -1.78 -10.43
CA PRO A 161 7.20 -2.20 -11.55
C PRO A 161 6.79 -1.53 -12.88
N ARG A 162 5.49 -1.29 -13.08
CA ARG A 162 4.95 -0.62 -14.27
C ARG A 162 5.26 0.87 -14.26
N MET A 163 5.13 1.52 -13.10
CA MET A 163 5.43 2.95 -12.94
C MET A 163 6.93 3.22 -13.06
N GLU A 164 7.79 2.41 -12.46
CA GLU A 164 9.24 2.57 -12.57
C GLU A 164 9.73 2.37 -14.01
N ALA A 165 9.16 1.40 -14.74
CA ALA A 165 9.47 1.19 -16.14
C ALA A 165 9.09 2.38 -17.04
N GLU A 166 8.09 3.17 -16.64
CA GLU A 166 7.62 4.32 -17.41
C GLU A 166 8.29 5.65 -16.98
N PHE A 167 8.41 5.89 -15.68
CA PHE A 167 8.79 7.19 -15.11
C PHE A 167 10.18 7.18 -14.47
N GLY A 168 10.79 6.01 -14.29
CA GLY A 168 12.01 5.83 -13.50
C GLY A 168 11.73 5.82 -11.99
N ILE A 169 12.72 5.35 -11.21
CA ILE A 169 12.58 5.07 -9.77
C ILE A 169 12.05 6.27 -8.99
N TRP A 170 12.71 7.43 -9.09
CA TRP A 170 12.37 8.61 -8.29
C TRP A 170 10.96 9.15 -8.57
N LYS A 171 10.63 9.37 -9.84
CA LYS A 171 9.33 9.92 -10.22
C LYS A 171 8.21 8.94 -9.94
N ALA A 172 8.43 7.65 -10.18
CA ALA A 172 7.44 6.62 -9.90
C ALA A 172 7.09 6.58 -8.40
N ASN A 173 8.09 6.59 -7.52
CA ASN A 173 7.87 6.57 -6.07
C ASN A 173 7.17 7.85 -5.57
N LEU A 174 7.56 9.02 -6.07
CA LEU A 174 6.89 10.28 -5.70
C LEU A 174 5.42 10.31 -6.15
N LEU A 175 5.16 9.92 -7.40
CA LEU A 175 3.80 9.86 -7.94
C LEU A 175 2.95 8.84 -7.18
N LEU A 176 3.51 7.65 -6.89
CA LEU A 176 2.79 6.63 -6.14
C LEU A 176 2.47 7.12 -4.72
N GLY A 177 3.39 7.82 -4.07
CA GLY A 177 3.14 8.43 -2.75
C GLY A 177 2.02 9.47 -2.78
N ILE A 178 1.96 10.32 -3.81
CA ILE A 178 0.86 11.28 -3.99
C ILE A 178 -0.46 10.56 -4.22
N ILE A 179 -0.47 9.53 -5.07
CA ILE A 179 -1.68 8.75 -5.35
C ILE A 179 -2.17 8.04 -4.10
N TRP A 180 -1.27 7.45 -3.31
CA TRP A 180 -1.60 6.76 -2.07
C TRP A 180 -2.16 7.69 -0.98
N ALA A 181 -1.76 8.97 -0.99
CA ALA A 181 -2.24 9.98 -0.05
C ALA A 181 -3.66 10.48 -0.34
N ILE A 182 -4.21 10.18 -1.52
CA ILE A 182 -5.60 10.50 -1.92
C ILE A 182 -6.51 9.36 -1.50
#